data_AF-A0A1H5GT26-F1
#
_entry.id   AF-A0A1H5GT26-F1
#
_cell.length_a   1.000
_cell.length_b   1.000
_cell.length_c   1.000
_cell.angle_alpha   90.00
_cell.angle_beta   90.00
_cell.angle_gamma   90.00
#
_symmetry.space_group_name_H-M   'P 1'
#
loop_
_entity.id
_entity.type
_entity.pdbx_description
1 polymer ?
#
loop_
_entity_poly.entity_id
_entity_poly.type
_entity_poly.pdbx_seq_one_letter_code
_entity_poly.pdbx_strand_id
1 'polypeptide(L)'
;MKVRLNRRAFEHAKELINEGRILLDERDAWSEHRPSALQENEFIRLHGFADYGRWYLGINDEKPEQTKGHYEFPYGDFSKVHRCGVLSAESRAGQYQHYDIENAVAHLHGMLDARKGAPASKRTRAASPGKAARGARHSAR
;
A
#
# COMPACT_ATOMS: atom_id res chain seq x y z
N MET A 1 26.05 1.57 7.66
CA MET A 1 24.90 0.68 7.43
C MET A 1 24.66 0.58 5.94
N LYS A 2 24.82 -0.61 5.34
CA LYS A 2 24.66 -0.80 3.89
C LYS A 2 23.22 -1.19 3.54
N VAL A 3 22.26 -0.36 3.98
CA VAL A 3 20.84 -0.58 3.65
C VAL A 3 20.59 -0.03 2.26
N ARG A 4 19.99 -0.86 1.40
CA ARG A 4 19.73 -0.52 -0.01
C ARG A 4 18.24 -0.59 -0.30
N LEU A 5 17.81 0.18 -1.30
CA LEU A 5 16.43 0.16 -1.75
C LEU A 5 16.04 -1.23 -2.29
N ASN A 6 14.99 -1.79 -1.72
CA ASN A 6 14.30 -2.95 -2.24
C ASN A 6 13.35 -2.55 -3.37
N ARG A 7 13.83 -2.64 -4.61
CA ARG A 7 13.03 -2.29 -5.80
C ARG A 7 11.76 -3.13 -5.93
N ARG A 8 11.79 -4.41 -5.52
CA ARG A 8 10.60 -5.27 -5.55
C ARG A 8 9.52 -4.78 -4.60
N ALA A 9 9.92 -4.35 -3.40
CA ALA A 9 8.99 -3.76 -2.45
C ALA A 9 8.42 -2.42 -2.92
N PHE A 10 9.25 -1.60 -3.56
CA PHE A 10 8.80 -0.33 -4.13
C PHE A 10 7.76 -0.51 -5.23
N GLU A 11 7.99 -1.40 -6.19
CA GLU A 11 7.01 -1.70 -7.23
C GLU A 11 5.74 -2.32 -6.65
N HIS A 12 5.87 -3.23 -5.67
CA HIS A 12 4.72 -3.80 -4.97
C HIS A 12 3.85 -2.73 -4.29
N ALA A 13 4.48 -1.78 -3.59
CA ALA A 13 3.76 -0.66 -2.98
C ALA A 13 3.02 0.19 -4.00
N LYS A 14 3.65 0.49 -5.16
CA LYS A 14 3.01 1.25 -6.25
C LYS A 14 1.79 0.54 -6.81
N GLU A 15 1.90 -0.78 -7.03
CA GLU A 15 0.78 -1.61 -7.48
C GLU A 15 -0.39 -1.55 -6.51
N LEU A 16 -0.13 -1.75 -5.20
CA LEU A 16 -1.16 -1.68 -4.17
C LEU A 16 -1.84 -0.30 -4.09
N ILE A 17 -1.06 0.78 -4.20
CA ILE A 17 -1.61 2.14 -4.24
C ILE A 17 -2.47 2.33 -5.49
N ASN A 18 -2.06 1.77 -6.62
CA ASN A 18 -2.80 1.85 -7.86
C ASN A 18 -4.13 1.09 -7.83
N GLU A 19 -4.13 -0.08 -7.18
CA GLU A 19 -5.32 -0.89 -6.90
C GLU A 19 -6.25 -0.27 -5.83
N GLY A 20 -5.79 0.76 -5.11
CA GLY A 20 -6.53 1.37 -4.02
C GLY A 20 -6.51 0.56 -2.72
N ARG A 21 -5.57 -0.38 -2.57
CA ARG A 21 -5.32 -1.11 -1.32
C ARG A 21 -4.52 -0.26 -0.35
N ILE A 22 -5.10 0.86 0.05
CA ILE A 22 -4.46 1.89 0.88
C ILE A 22 -5.30 2.17 2.13
N LEU A 23 -4.62 2.54 3.20
CA LEU A 23 -5.19 3.12 4.40
C LEU A 23 -4.61 4.52 4.58
N LEU A 24 -5.46 5.54 4.42
CA LEU A 24 -5.08 6.94 4.56
C LEU A 24 -5.28 7.38 6.02
N ASP A 25 -4.38 6.90 6.88
CA ASP A 25 -4.35 7.20 8.31
C ASP A 25 -3.48 8.43 8.64
N GLU A 26 -3.52 8.82 9.92
CA GLU A 26 -2.74 9.94 10.46
C GLU A 26 -1.37 9.47 10.96
N ARG A 27 -0.38 10.38 10.91
CA ARG A 27 1.04 10.05 11.09
C ARG A 27 1.36 9.34 12.42
N ASP A 28 0.64 9.66 13.48
CA ASP A 28 0.94 9.19 14.84
C ASP A 28 0.37 7.78 15.13
N ALA A 29 -0.38 7.17 14.21
CA ALA A 29 -0.98 5.85 14.40
C ALA A 29 -0.03 4.66 14.15
N TRP A 30 1.18 4.90 13.62
CA TRP A 30 2.01 3.80 13.11
C TRP A 30 2.48 2.82 14.18
N SER A 31 2.68 3.27 15.43
CA SER A 31 3.05 2.37 16.54
C SER A 31 1.99 1.31 16.82
N GLU A 32 0.71 1.61 16.54
CA GLU A 32 -0.41 0.68 16.72
C GLU A 32 -0.71 -0.11 15.45
N HIS A 33 -0.46 0.46 14.28
CA HIS A 33 -0.74 -0.16 12.98
C HIS A 33 0.38 -1.08 12.48
N ARG A 34 1.60 -0.94 12.99
CA ARG A 34 2.71 -1.81 12.61
C ARG A 34 2.42 -3.25 13.04
N PRO A 35 2.64 -4.26 12.16
CA PRO A 35 2.48 -5.65 12.53
C PRO A 35 3.23 -6.03 13.80
N SER A 36 2.54 -6.75 14.69
CA SER A 36 3.17 -7.35 15.87
C SER A 36 4.12 -8.48 15.46
N ALA A 37 5.07 -8.82 16.34
CA ALA A 37 6.00 -9.92 16.09
C ALA A 37 5.30 -11.26 15.78
N LEU A 38 4.11 -11.49 16.37
CA LEU A 38 3.27 -12.65 16.10
C LEU A 38 2.71 -12.63 14.68
N GLN A 39 2.17 -11.51 14.22
CA GLN A 39 1.65 -11.36 12.85
C GLN A 39 2.75 -11.51 11.81
N GLU A 40 3.93 -10.93 12.05
CA GLU A 40 5.09 -11.11 11.19
C GLU A 40 5.52 -12.58 11.12
N ASN A 41 5.58 -13.28 12.26
CA ASN A 41 5.95 -14.69 12.30
C ASN A 41 4.96 -15.56 11.54
N GLU A 42 3.66 -15.31 11.72
CA GLU A 42 2.61 -16.04 11.04
C GLU A 42 2.63 -15.78 9.52
N PHE A 43 2.85 -14.52 9.12
CA PHE A 43 3.01 -14.18 7.71
C PHE A 43 4.21 -14.90 7.08
N ILE A 44 5.36 -14.88 7.74
CA ILE A 44 6.56 -15.62 7.28
C ILE A 44 6.29 -17.12 7.23
N ARG A 45 5.54 -17.68 8.19
CA ARG A 45 5.20 -19.12 8.19
C ARG A 45 4.31 -19.51 7.00
N LEU A 46 3.37 -18.63 6.62
CA LEU A 46 2.41 -18.89 5.54
C LEU A 46 2.96 -18.56 4.14
N HIS A 47 3.76 -17.51 4.03
CA HIS A 47 4.18 -16.91 2.75
C HIS A 47 5.70 -16.92 2.52
N GLY A 48 6.50 -17.14 3.56
CA GLY A 48 7.96 -17.13 3.51
C GLY A 48 8.59 -15.74 3.52
N PHE A 49 9.92 -15.72 3.61
CA PHE A 49 10.71 -14.47 3.65
C PHE A 49 10.68 -13.69 2.33
N ALA A 50 10.52 -14.37 1.19
CA ALA A 50 10.44 -13.73 -0.12
C ALA A 50 9.24 -12.78 -0.22
N ASP A 51 8.08 -13.22 0.26
CA ASP A 51 6.86 -12.42 0.30
C ASP A 51 6.93 -11.37 1.41
N TYR A 52 7.48 -11.74 2.57
CA TYR A 52 7.69 -10.80 3.68
C TYR A 52 8.53 -9.62 3.23
N GLY A 53 9.64 -9.87 2.52
CA GLY A 53 10.52 -8.83 2.02
C GLY A 53 9.86 -7.84 1.06
N ARG A 54 8.76 -8.18 0.38
CA ARG A 54 8.03 -7.23 -0.48
C ARG A 54 7.40 -6.09 0.32
N TRP A 55 7.23 -6.24 1.63
CA TRP A 55 6.61 -5.25 2.51
C TRP A 55 7.60 -4.28 3.17
N TYR A 56 8.89 -4.37 2.81
CA TYR A 56 9.98 -3.61 3.41
C TYR A 56 10.85 -2.96 2.33
N LEU A 57 10.98 -1.63 2.38
CA LEU A 57 11.68 -0.84 1.37
C LEU A 57 13.21 -0.87 1.50
N GLY A 58 13.74 -1.31 2.63
CA GLY A 58 15.17 -1.48 2.86
C GLY A 58 15.58 -2.94 2.92
N ILE A 59 16.68 -3.26 2.25
CA ILE A 59 17.42 -4.52 2.41
C ILE A 59 18.75 -4.22 3.10
N ASN A 60 18.99 -4.88 4.23
CA ASN A 60 20.22 -4.82 4.98
C ASN A 60 21.11 -6.02 4.63
N ASP A 61 22.07 -5.80 3.70
CA ASP A 61 23.01 -6.80 3.20
C ASP A 61 23.91 -7.39 4.30
N GLU A 62 23.99 -6.77 5.49
CA GLU A 62 24.81 -7.26 6.61
C GLU A 62 24.15 -8.42 7.35
N LYS A 63 22.86 -8.68 7.11
CA LYS A 63 22.10 -9.76 7.76
C LYS A 63 21.65 -10.80 6.73
N PRO A 64 21.50 -12.08 7.12
CA PRO A 64 21.01 -13.11 6.21
C PRO A 64 19.56 -12.86 5.79
N GLU A 65 19.25 -13.11 4.53
CA GLU A 65 17.91 -13.00 3.91
C GLU A 65 16.80 -13.78 4.64
N GLN A 66 17.14 -14.83 5.38
CA GLN A 66 16.20 -15.60 6.22
C GLN A 66 16.06 -15.03 7.63
N THR A 67 16.30 -13.73 7.82
CA THR A 67 16.13 -13.06 9.10
C THR A 67 15.28 -11.82 8.94
N LYS A 68 14.42 -11.55 9.93
CA LYS A 68 13.57 -10.35 9.91
C LYS A 68 14.39 -9.07 9.82
N GLY A 69 15.56 -9.04 10.45
CA GLY A 69 16.43 -7.87 10.47
C GLY A 69 17.04 -7.53 9.12
N HIS A 70 17.04 -8.44 8.14
CA HIS A 70 17.45 -8.16 6.76
C HIS A 70 16.50 -7.19 6.06
N TYR A 71 15.26 -7.09 6.52
CA TYR A 71 14.22 -6.27 5.92
C TYR A 71 13.89 -5.08 6.83
N GLU A 72 14.05 -3.88 6.32
CA GLU A 72 13.88 -2.62 7.06
C GLU A 72 12.90 -1.68 6.33
N PHE A 73 12.44 -0.63 7.00
CA PHE A 73 11.47 0.34 6.43
C PHE A 73 10.13 -0.31 5.98
N PRO A 74 9.33 -0.85 6.91
CA PRO A 74 7.99 -1.33 6.60
C PRO A 74 7.06 -0.17 6.18
N TYR A 75 6.17 -0.42 5.23
CA TYR A 75 5.23 0.59 4.70
C TYR A 75 3.74 0.20 4.79
N GLY A 76 3.45 -0.99 5.33
CA GLY A 76 2.10 -1.54 5.38
C GLY A 76 1.96 -2.70 6.38
N ASP A 77 0.78 -3.31 6.38
CA ASP A 77 0.36 -4.32 7.37
C ASP A 77 0.26 -5.75 6.78
N PHE A 78 0.99 -6.03 5.71
CA PHE A 78 0.86 -7.25 4.90
C PHE A 78 -0.44 -7.38 4.09
N SER A 79 -1.30 -6.36 4.08
CA SER A 79 -2.53 -6.32 3.28
C SER A 79 -2.69 -5.03 2.48
N LYS A 80 -2.42 -3.89 3.10
CA LYS A 80 -2.59 -2.54 2.56
C LYS A 80 -1.36 -1.68 2.82
N VAL A 81 -1.20 -0.65 2.00
CA VAL A 81 -0.22 0.42 2.22
C VAL A 81 -0.80 1.44 3.21
N HIS A 82 -0.07 1.74 4.28
CA HIS A 82 -0.51 2.69 5.31
C HIS A 82 0.24 4.01 5.15
N ARG A 83 -0.47 5.14 5.15
CA ARG A 83 0.15 6.45 5.00
C ARG A 83 1.09 6.77 6.16
N CYS A 84 0.73 6.42 7.39
CA CYS A 84 1.57 6.58 8.56
C CYS A 84 2.83 5.69 8.51
N GLY A 85 2.72 4.50 7.91
CA GLY A 85 3.86 3.60 7.68
C GLY A 85 4.86 4.19 6.69
N VAL A 86 4.37 4.71 5.56
CA VAL A 86 5.19 5.43 4.58
C VAL A 86 5.85 6.66 5.21
N LEU A 87 5.13 7.49 5.95
CA LEU A 87 5.69 8.65 6.65
C LEU A 87 6.75 8.27 7.70
N SER A 88 6.53 7.18 8.44
CA SER A 88 7.51 6.68 9.40
C SER A 88 8.79 6.19 8.70
N ALA A 89 8.65 5.54 7.55
CA ALA A 89 9.78 5.13 6.73
C ALA A 89 10.55 6.35 6.19
N GLU A 90 9.86 7.41 5.77
CA GLU A 90 10.45 8.66 5.25
C GLU A 90 11.32 9.32 6.31
N SER A 91 10.74 9.54 7.50
CA SER A 91 11.42 10.17 8.63
C SER A 91 12.68 9.40 9.04
N ARG A 92 12.61 8.06 9.10
CA ARG A 92 13.78 7.24 9.44
C ARG A 92 14.81 7.22 8.32
N ALA A 93 14.40 7.17 7.06
CA ALA A 93 15.31 7.09 5.92
C ALA A 93 16.15 8.37 5.82
N GLY A 94 15.52 9.54 6.04
CA GLY A 94 16.22 10.83 6.11
C GLY A 94 17.18 10.91 7.30
N GLN A 95 16.79 10.44 8.49
CA GLN A 95 17.65 10.41 9.68
C GLN A 95 18.94 9.60 9.47
N TYR A 96 18.86 8.49 8.75
CA TYR A 96 20.00 7.62 8.45
C TYR A 96 20.65 7.89 7.09
N GLN A 97 20.25 8.97 6.40
CA GLN A 97 20.77 9.39 5.09
C GLN A 97 20.68 8.31 4.00
N HIS A 98 19.64 7.47 4.04
CA HIS A 98 19.36 6.48 3.01
C HIS A 98 18.60 7.11 1.85
N TYR A 99 19.28 7.97 1.08
CA TYR A 99 18.67 8.82 0.05
C TYR A 99 17.86 8.05 -1.01
N ASP A 100 18.29 6.85 -1.43
CA ASP A 100 17.53 6.03 -2.37
C ASP A 100 16.17 5.58 -1.80
N ILE A 101 16.15 5.25 -0.50
CA ILE A 101 14.95 4.83 0.22
C ILE A 101 14.08 6.06 0.48
N GLU A 102 14.66 7.18 0.92
CA GLU A 102 13.97 8.44 1.14
C GLU A 102 13.23 8.90 -0.13
N ASN A 103 13.90 8.93 -1.29
CA ASN A 103 13.29 9.29 -2.56
C ASN A 103 12.15 8.33 -2.96
N ALA A 104 12.34 7.02 -2.76
CA ALA A 104 11.31 6.02 -3.05
C ALA A 104 10.09 6.22 -2.15
N VAL A 105 10.30 6.45 -0.86
CA VAL A 105 9.22 6.68 0.11
C VAL A 105 8.50 8.00 -0.20
N ALA A 106 9.21 9.08 -0.49
CA ALA A 106 8.63 10.37 -0.87
C ALA A 106 7.74 10.25 -2.12
N HIS A 107 8.14 9.41 -3.09
CA HIS A 107 7.31 9.10 -4.25
C HIS A 107 6.02 8.39 -3.82
N LEU A 108 6.10 7.33 -3.00
CA LEU A 108 4.91 6.61 -2.51
C LEU A 108 3.98 7.54 -1.71
N HIS A 109 4.55 8.42 -0.89
CA HIS A 109 3.80 9.42 -0.13
C HIS A 109 3.04 10.37 -1.07
N GLY A 110 3.69 10.91 -2.11
CA GLY A 110 3.03 11.73 -3.11
C GLY A 110 1.89 11.01 -3.83
N MET A 111 2.06 9.72 -4.15
CA MET A 111 0.98 8.90 -4.73
C MET A 111 -0.22 8.74 -3.78
N LEU A 112 0.03 8.55 -2.48
CA LEU A 112 -1.01 8.44 -1.46
C LEU A 112 -1.77 9.76 -1.28
N ASP A 113 -1.07 10.88 -1.25
CA ASP A 113 -1.68 12.21 -1.12
C ASP A 113 -2.50 12.58 -2.36
N ALA A 114 -2.05 12.21 -3.57
CA ALA A 114 -2.84 12.34 -4.78
C ALA A 114 -4.15 11.53 -4.71
N ARG A 115 -4.14 10.35 -4.06
CA ARG A 115 -5.35 9.55 -3.82
C ARG A 115 -6.27 10.15 -2.76
N LYS A 116 -5.71 10.84 -1.75
CA LYS A 116 -6.47 11.58 -0.72
C LYS A 116 -7.18 12.81 -1.30
N GLY A 117 -6.53 13.50 -2.25
CA GLY A 117 -7.07 14.68 -2.95
C GLY A 117 -7.96 14.38 -4.16
N ALA A 118 -7.93 13.16 -4.70
CA ALA A 118 -8.77 12.77 -5.82
C ALA A 118 -10.23 12.59 -5.36
N PRO A 119 -11.23 13.27 -5.98
CA PRO A 119 -12.63 12.97 -5.71
C PRO A 119 -12.89 11.52 -6.10
N ALA A 120 -13.44 10.74 -5.17
CA ALA A 120 -13.77 9.33 -5.35
C ALA A 120 -14.34 9.10 -6.75
N SER A 121 -13.59 8.38 -7.60
CA SER A 121 -14.02 8.08 -8.97
C SER A 121 -15.42 7.47 -8.86
N LYS A 122 -16.41 8.22 -9.35
CA LYS A 122 -17.80 7.78 -9.41
C LYS A 122 -17.78 6.43 -10.13
N ARG A 123 -17.90 5.33 -9.38
CA ARG A 123 -18.33 4.04 -9.94
C ARG A 123 -19.66 4.33 -10.58
N THR A 124 -19.65 4.49 -11.89
CA THR A 124 -20.84 4.69 -12.72
C THR A 124 -21.82 3.59 -12.34
N ARG A 125 -22.89 3.92 -11.62
CA ARG A 125 -24.04 3.02 -11.48
C ARG A 125 -24.53 2.84 -12.91
N ALA A 126 -24.22 1.69 -13.51
CA ALA A 126 -24.76 1.29 -14.79
C ALA A 126 -26.29 1.38 -14.69
N ALA A 127 -26.87 2.37 -15.38
CA ALA A 127 -28.30 2.45 -15.59
C ALA A 127 -28.69 1.18 -16.35
N SER A 128 -29.51 0.33 -15.72
CA SER A 128 -30.13 -0.78 -16.42
C SER A 128 -31.09 -0.23 -17.47
N PRO A 129 -30.95 -0.57 -18.77
CA PRO A 129 -31.97 -0.27 -19.74
C PRO A 129 -32.96 -1.44 -19.77
N GLY A 130 -34.25 -1.19 -19.55
CA GLY A 130 -35.26 -2.17 -19.96
C GLY A 130 -36.57 -2.15 -19.21
N LYS A 131 -37.52 -1.34 -19.70
CA LYS A 131 -38.79 -1.87 -20.23
C LYS A 131 -39.57 -0.75 -20.91
N ALA A 132 -39.56 -0.77 -22.24
CA ALA A 132 -40.52 -0.06 -23.05
C ALA A 132 -41.50 -1.06 -23.70
N ALA A 133 -42.77 -0.64 -23.68
CA ALA A 133 -43.85 -0.94 -24.61
C ALA A 133 -44.71 -2.20 -24.44
N ARG A 134 -46.02 -1.95 -24.27
CA ARG A 134 -47.20 -2.39 -25.07
C ARG A 134 -48.39 -2.49 -24.10
N GLY A 135 -49.57 -1.91 -24.31
CA GLY A 135 -50.19 -1.15 -25.38
C GLY A 135 -51.71 -1.10 -25.13
N ALA A 136 -52.39 -0.03 -25.51
CA ALA A 136 -53.85 0.04 -25.66
C ALA A 136 -54.14 1.16 -26.67
N ARG A 137 -54.27 0.84 -27.96
CA ARG A 137 -55.54 0.59 -28.69
C ARG A 137 -56.61 1.67 -28.46
N HIS A 138 -56.77 2.54 -29.46
CA HIS A 138 -57.99 2.75 -30.28
C HIS A 138 -59.33 2.29 -29.65
N SER A 139 -60.45 3.03 -29.67
CA SER A 139 -60.96 3.97 -30.68
C SER A 139 -62.09 4.85 -30.11
N ALA A 140 -62.33 5.98 -30.78
CA ALA A 140 -63.53 6.80 -30.68
C ALA A 140 -64.80 6.06 -31.17
N ARG A 141 -65.92 6.22 -30.46
CA ARG A 141 -67.19 6.76 -30.98
C ARG A 141 -68.18 7.02 -29.85
#